data_AF-A0A7C6S6R9-F1
#
_entry.id   AF-A0A7C6S6R9-F1
#
_cell.length_a   1.000
_cell.length_b   1.000
_cell.length_c   1.000
_cell.angle_alpha   90.00
_cell.angle_beta   90.00
_cell.angle_gamma   90.00
#
_symmetry.space_group_name_H-M   'P 1'
#
loop_
_entity.id
_entity.type
_entity.pdbx_description
1 polymer ?
#
loop_
_entity_poly.entity_id
_entity_poly.type
_entity_poly.pdbx_seq_one_letter_code
_entity_poly.pdbx_strand_id
1 'polypeptide(L)'
;MVKKGVIALSQEIESKKILELQDRIDANSKLMDDIVNKLVSEYCKPLDDYVAFIKSVLDDTNNPPTDLELDDFILNLPVLLYFTGEALESLGIREDIAKAIRQELYNKAFDNATGTIADKTAEAELAVQNEQITQIAYQRAYRKVKLRMEAGYELLQSIKKVITRRGQEYEMSKIDPARIGGQ
;
A
#
# COMPACT_ATOMS: atom_id res chain seq x y z
N MET A 1 -20.94 20.44 48.96
CA MET A 1 -21.48 19.55 47.91
C MET A 1 -20.59 19.67 46.69
N VAL A 2 -19.72 18.69 46.44
CA VAL A 2 -18.80 18.67 45.28
C VAL A 2 -19.22 17.49 44.40
N LYS A 3 -19.59 17.78 43.14
CA LYS A 3 -19.92 16.78 42.11
C LYS A 3 -18.68 15.91 41.86
N LYS A 4 -18.74 14.64 42.26
CA LYS A 4 -17.77 13.61 41.83
C LYS A 4 -17.92 13.44 40.31
N GLY A 5 -16.91 13.88 39.57
CA GLY A 5 -16.77 13.59 38.16
C GLY A 5 -16.75 12.08 37.94
N VAL A 6 -17.51 11.64 36.94
CA VAL A 6 -17.52 10.26 36.46
C VAL A 6 -16.15 10.01 35.85
N ILE A 7 -15.30 9.28 36.58
CA ILE A 7 -14.01 8.79 36.08
C ILE A 7 -14.35 7.67 35.10
N ALA A 8 -14.16 7.90 33.80
CA ALA A 8 -14.42 6.93 32.72
C ALA A 8 -13.55 5.65 32.78
N LEU A 9 -12.67 5.54 33.78
CA LEU A 9 -11.76 4.42 34.02
C LEU A 9 -12.11 3.62 35.29
N SER A 10 -13.33 3.75 35.82
CA SER A 10 -13.74 3.12 37.09
C SER A 10 -14.13 1.63 37.00
N GLN A 11 -13.98 1.00 35.83
CA GLN A 11 -14.17 -0.44 35.68
C GLN A 11 -12.79 -1.12 35.58
N GLU A 12 -12.55 -2.12 36.42
CA GLU A 12 -11.38 -2.99 36.30
C GLU A 12 -11.32 -3.55 34.87
N ILE A 13 -10.14 -3.45 34.24
CA ILE A 13 -9.92 -3.96 32.89
C ILE A 13 -10.17 -5.47 32.91
N GLU A 14 -11.22 -5.91 32.24
CA GLU A 14 -11.63 -7.31 32.24
C GLU A 14 -10.83 -8.08 31.18
N SER A 15 -9.71 -8.69 31.60
CA SER A 15 -8.74 -9.33 30.70
C SER A 15 -9.37 -10.34 29.75
N LYS A 16 -10.41 -11.06 30.20
CA LYS A 16 -11.14 -12.03 29.37
C LYS A 16 -11.84 -11.36 28.17
N LYS A 17 -12.50 -10.21 28.38
CA LYS A 17 -13.17 -9.46 27.30
C LYS A 17 -12.16 -8.90 26.29
N ILE A 18 -10.97 -8.50 26.76
CA ILE A 18 -9.89 -8.06 25.86
C ILE A 18 -9.44 -9.20 24.95
N LEU A 19 -9.20 -10.39 25.51
CA LEU A 19 -8.76 -11.54 24.73
C LEU A 19 -9.82 -11.96 23.70
N GLU A 20 -11.09 -12.03 24.08
CA GLU A 20 -12.19 -12.33 23.15
C GLU A 20 -12.32 -11.28 22.03
N LEU A 21 -12.10 -9.99 22.36
CA LEU A 21 -12.08 -8.92 21.36
C LEU A 21 -10.87 -9.05 20.43
N GLN A 22 -9.69 -9.38 20.97
CA GLN A 22 -8.47 -9.59 20.21
C GLN A 22 -8.64 -10.74 19.22
N ASP A 23 -9.16 -11.90 19.65
CA ASP A 23 -9.39 -13.06 18.78
C ASP A 23 -10.32 -12.70 17.60
N ARG A 24 -11.36 -11.91 17.87
CA ARG A 24 -12.28 -11.43 16.83
C ARG A 24 -11.60 -10.45 15.88
N ILE A 25 -10.75 -9.55 16.40
CA ILE A 25 -9.98 -8.62 15.57
C ILE A 25 -9.03 -9.39 14.67
N ASP A 26 -8.30 -10.36 15.20
CA ASP A 26 -7.33 -11.14 14.44
C ASP A 26 -8.00 -11.96 13.34
N ALA A 27 -9.13 -12.61 13.64
CA ALA A 27 -9.90 -13.37 12.66
C ALA A 27 -10.42 -12.47 11.51
N ASN A 28 -11.02 -11.32 11.84
CA ASN A 28 -11.56 -10.40 10.85
C ASN A 28 -10.45 -9.70 10.05
N SER A 29 -9.34 -9.37 10.70
CA SER A 29 -8.17 -8.74 10.05
C SER A 29 -7.53 -9.71 9.07
N LYS A 30 -7.44 -10.99 9.40
CA LYS A 30 -6.93 -12.02 8.49
C LYS A 30 -7.79 -12.13 7.22
N LEU A 31 -9.12 -12.18 7.38
CA LEU A 31 -10.03 -12.20 6.22
C LEU A 31 -9.84 -10.96 5.34
N MET A 32 -9.75 -9.78 5.96
CA MET A 32 -9.49 -8.53 5.25
C MET A 32 -8.14 -8.57 4.51
N ASP A 33 -7.09 -9.01 5.19
CA ASP A 33 -5.75 -9.11 4.60
C ASP A 33 -5.72 -10.08 3.43
N ASP A 34 -6.41 -11.22 3.51
CA ASP A 34 -6.51 -12.20 2.43
C ASP A 34 -7.17 -11.57 1.18
N ILE A 35 -8.27 -10.82 1.37
CA ILE A 35 -8.94 -10.10 0.27
C ILE A 35 -8.01 -9.05 -0.34
N VAL A 36 -7.39 -8.22 0.51
CA VAL A 36 -6.50 -7.15 0.07
C VAL A 36 -5.27 -7.71 -0.65
N ASN A 37 -4.65 -8.77 -0.11
CA ASN A 37 -3.46 -9.37 -0.70
C ASN A 37 -3.77 -10.05 -2.02
N LYS A 38 -4.94 -10.69 -2.16
CA LYS A 38 -5.40 -11.23 -3.44
C LYS A 38 -5.49 -10.13 -4.50
N LEU A 39 -6.20 -9.04 -4.19
CA LEU A 39 -6.35 -7.88 -5.08
C LEU A 39 -4.99 -7.30 -5.47
N VAL A 40 -4.09 -7.12 -4.52
CA VAL A 40 -2.75 -6.57 -4.78
C VAL A 40 -1.91 -7.52 -5.63
N SER A 41 -1.93 -8.82 -5.35
CA SER A 41 -1.10 -9.80 -6.07
C SER A 41 -1.50 -9.92 -7.55
N GLU A 42 -2.79 -9.79 -7.87
CA GLU A 42 -3.29 -9.85 -9.24
C GLU A 42 -2.62 -8.80 -10.13
N TYR A 43 -2.33 -7.64 -9.56
CA TYR A 43 -1.82 -6.49 -10.29
C TYR A 43 -0.32 -6.23 -10.11
N CYS A 44 0.21 -6.45 -8.91
CA CYS A 44 1.59 -6.09 -8.58
C CYS A 44 2.58 -7.22 -8.76
N LYS A 45 2.13 -8.47 -8.99
CA LYS A 45 3.04 -9.62 -9.06
C LYS A 45 4.21 -9.42 -10.05
N PRO A 46 4.01 -8.92 -11.29
CA PRO A 46 5.13 -8.68 -12.21
C PRO A 46 6.15 -7.68 -11.67
N LEU A 47 5.70 -6.60 -11.02
CA LEU A 47 6.57 -5.62 -10.38
C LEU A 47 7.28 -6.20 -9.15
N ASP A 48 6.54 -6.88 -8.28
CA ASP A 48 7.06 -7.51 -7.06
C ASP A 48 8.12 -8.57 -7.40
N ASP A 49 7.87 -9.42 -8.41
CA ASP A 49 8.82 -10.42 -8.90
C ASP A 49 10.10 -9.75 -9.44
N TYR A 50 9.96 -8.67 -10.21
CA TYR A 50 11.11 -7.97 -10.79
C TYR A 50 11.93 -7.23 -9.73
N VAL A 51 11.28 -6.62 -8.74
CA VAL A 51 11.97 -6.01 -7.59
C VAL A 51 12.67 -7.07 -6.75
N ALA A 52 12.07 -8.26 -6.58
CA ALA A 52 12.72 -9.39 -5.91
C ALA A 52 13.95 -9.89 -6.69
N PHE A 53 13.88 -9.91 -8.03
CA PHE A 53 15.04 -10.19 -8.88
C PHE A 53 16.15 -9.14 -8.68
N ILE A 54 15.84 -7.84 -8.76
CA ILE A 54 16.81 -6.77 -8.47
C ILE A 54 17.45 -6.97 -7.08
N LYS A 55 16.64 -7.29 -6.07
CA LYS A 55 17.13 -7.57 -4.72
C LYS A 55 18.13 -8.73 -4.72
N SER A 56 17.84 -9.83 -5.42
CA SER A 56 18.74 -10.98 -5.48
C SER A 56 20.10 -10.64 -6.11
N VAL A 57 20.12 -9.77 -7.12
CA VAL A 57 21.38 -9.26 -7.71
C VAL A 57 22.13 -8.38 -6.72
N LEU A 58 21.41 -7.53 -5.97
CA LEU A 58 22.02 -6.65 -4.95
C LEU A 58 22.53 -7.40 -3.71
N ASP A 59 21.91 -8.52 -3.36
CA ASP A 59 22.33 -9.36 -2.23
C ASP A 59 23.63 -10.12 -2.54
N ASP A 60 24.00 -10.31 -3.81
CA ASP A 60 25.29 -10.89 -4.20
C ASP A 60 26.41 -9.85 -4.07
N THR A 61 27.00 -9.78 -2.87
CA THR A 61 28.10 -8.85 -2.59
C THR A 61 29.38 -9.16 -3.36
N ASN A 62 29.54 -10.38 -3.89
CA ASN A 62 30.73 -10.76 -4.63
C ASN A 62 30.65 -10.33 -6.09
N ASN A 63 29.43 -10.28 -6.64
CA ASN A 63 29.15 -9.87 -8.01
C ASN A 63 28.21 -8.65 -7.99
N PRO A 64 28.72 -7.43 -7.79
CA PRO A 64 27.89 -6.25 -7.81
C PRO A 64 27.22 -6.08 -9.19
N PRO A 65 26.07 -5.39 -9.28
CA PRO A 65 25.33 -5.25 -10.53
C PRO A 65 26.20 -4.76 -11.69
N THR A 66 26.18 -5.46 -12.80
CA THR A 66 26.85 -5.08 -14.04
C THR A 66 26.12 -3.93 -14.74
N ASP A 67 26.79 -3.26 -15.68
CA ASP A 67 26.15 -2.17 -16.44
C ASP A 67 24.98 -2.68 -17.29
N LEU A 68 25.08 -3.90 -17.83
CA LEU A 68 23.97 -4.54 -18.56
C LEU A 68 22.75 -4.80 -17.67
N GLU A 69 22.95 -5.23 -16.43
CA GLU A 69 21.85 -5.40 -15.47
C GLU A 69 21.24 -4.05 -15.09
N LEU A 70 22.05 -3.01 -14.91
CA LEU A 70 21.53 -1.66 -14.64
C LEU A 70 20.71 -1.11 -15.81
N ASP A 71 21.11 -1.38 -17.05
CA ASP A 71 20.38 -1.04 -18.28
C ASP A 71 19.06 -1.82 -18.38
N ASP A 72 19.05 -3.10 -18.01
CA ASP A 72 17.82 -3.89 -17.90
C ASP A 72 16.87 -3.31 -16.86
N PHE A 73 17.39 -2.97 -15.67
CA PHE A 73 16.60 -2.38 -14.58
C PHE A 73 15.95 -1.05 -14.99
N ILE A 74 16.71 -0.13 -15.60
CA ILE A 74 16.21 1.20 -15.96
C ILE A 74 15.17 1.17 -17.09
N LEU A 75 15.16 0.13 -17.94
CA LEU A 75 14.20 -0.02 -19.04
C LEU A 75 12.94 -0.78 -18.63
N ASN A 76 13.06 -1.87 -17.86
CA ASN A 76 11.90 -2.69 -17.48
C ASN A 76 11.09 -2.09 -16.33
N LEU A 77 11.74 -1.48 -15.33
CA LEU A 77 11.05 -0.96 -14.16
C LEU A 77 9.98 0.10 -14.52
N PRO A 78 10.25 1.08 -15.41
CA PRO A 78 9.22 2.02 -15.88
C PRO A 78 8.04 1.33 -16.60
N VAL A 79 8.30 0.28 -17.38
CA VAL A 79 7.26 -0.47 -18.09
C VAL A 79 6.34 -1.18 -17.10
N LEU A 80 6.91 -1.83 -16.09
CA LEU A 80 6.15 -2.48 -15.03
C LEU A 80 5.37 -1.48 -14.18
N LEU A 81 5.97 -0.31 -13.89
CA LEU A 81 5.30 0.78 -13.17
C LEU A 81 4.12 1.36 -13.96
N TYR A 82 4.23 1.45 -15.29
CA TYR A 82 3.12 1.88 -16.15
C TYR A 82 1.90 0.98 -16.00
N PHE A 83 2.07 -0.34 -16.13
CA PHE A 83 0.96 -1.29 -15.97
C PHE A 83 0.44 -1.37 -14.52
N THR A 84 1.33 -1.20 -13.53
CA THR A 84 0.91 -1.10 -12.13
C THR A 84 0.05 0.15 -11.88
N GLY A 85 0.29 1.23 -12.63
CA GLY A 85 -0.54 2.44 -12.59
C GLY A 85 -1.96 2.21 -13.08
N GLU A 86 -2.16 1.43 -14.14
CA GLU A 86 -3.49 1.04 -14.61
C GLU A 86 -4.28 0.28 -13.53
N ALA A 87 -3.60 -0.62 -12.82
CA ALA A 87 -4.22 -1.35 -11.71
C ALA A 87 -4.65 -0.45 -10.55
N LEU A 88 -3.86 0.59 -10.26
CA LEU A 88 -4.20 1.56 -9.23
C LEU A 88 -5.51 2.28 -9.56
N GLU A 89 -5.68 2.72 -10.80
CA GLU A 89 -6.92 3.33 -11.29
C GLU A 89 -8.09 2.34 -11.23
N SER A 90 -7.88 1.09 -11.64
CA SER A 90 -8.93 0.06 -11.54
C SER A 90 -9.40 -0.17 -10.10
N LEU A 91 -8.51 -0.13 -9.11
CA LEU A 91 -8.87 -0.24 -7.70
C LEU A 91 -9.61 1.01 -7.20
N GLY A 92 -9.20 2.20 -7.65
CA GLY A 92 -9.89 3.45 -7.34
C GLY A 92 -11.34 3.45 -7.81
N ILE A 93 -11.59 3.03 -9.06
CA ILE A 93 -12.95 2.88 -9.60
C ILE A 93 -13.78 1.92 -8.74
N ARG A 94 -13.21 0.78 -8.33
CA ARG A 94 -13.91 -0.20 -7.48
C ARG A 94 -14.20 0.36 -6.09
N GLU A 95 -13.29 1.15 -5.50
CA GLU A 95 -13.52 1.86 -4.23
C GLU A 95 -14.71 2.83 -4.36
N ASP A 96 -14.76 3.62 -5.43
CA ASP A 96 -15.83 4.60 -5.67
C ASP A 96 -17.20 3.92 -5.84
N ILE A 97 -17.24 2.82 -6.59
CA ILE A 97 -18.47 2.01 -6.75
C ILE A 97 -18.88 1.38 -5.42
N ALA A 98 -17.95 0.82 -4.64
CA ALA A 98 -18.26 0.26 -3.33
C ALA A 98 -18.83 1.33 -2.38
N LYS A 99 -18.27 2.55 -2.41
CA LYS A 99 -18.78 3.69 -1.65
C LYS A 99 -20.19 4.09 -2.08
N ALA A 100 -20.48 4.10 -3.38
CA ALA A 100 -21.81 4.41 -3.91
C ALA A 100 -22.85 3.36 -3.50
N ILE A 101 -22.53 2.07 -3.63
CA ILE A 101 -23.40 0.96 -3.20
C ILE A 101 -23.68 1.05 -1.70
N ARG A 102 -22.65 1.26 -0.88
CA ARG A 102 -22.81 1.44 0.57
C ARG A 102 -23.76 2.59 0.90
N GLN A 103 -23.62 3.72 0.21
CA GLN A 103 -24.47 4.89 0.45
C GLN A 103 -25.93 4.63 0.03
N GLU A 104 -26.14 3.95 -1.09
CA GLU A 104 -27.47 3.56 -1.55
C GLU A 104 -28.17 2.66 -0.53
N LEU A 105 -27.49 1.61 -0.08
CA LEU A 105 -28.06 0.66 0.90
C LEU A 105 -28.27 1.31 2.26
N TYR A 106 -27.37 2.20 2.69
CA TYR A 106 -27.52 2.95 3.91
C TYR A 106 -28.78 3.81 3.89
N ASN A 107 -28.99 4.56 2.80
CA ASN A 107 -30.17 5.41 2.64
C ASN A 107 -31.46 4.59 2.67
N LYS A 108 -31.48 3.44 1.95
CA LYS A 108 -32.62 2.53 1.96
C LYS A 108 -32.91 1.98 3.36
N ALA A 109 -31.88 1.59 4.11
CA ALA A 109 -32.04 1.10 5.48
C ALA A 109 -32.56 2.20 6.41
N PHE A 110 -32.00 3.41 6.30
CA PHE A 110 -32.40 4.58 7.09
C PHE A 110 -33.86 4.99 6.85
N ASP A 111 -34.30 5.00 5.59
CA ASP A 111 -35.67 5.37 5.21
C ASP A 111 -36.69 4.36 5.75
N ASN A 112 -36.34 3.07 5.75
CA ASN A 112 -37.19 1.98 6.24
C ASN A 112 -37.16 1.81 7.77
N ALA A 113 -36.11 2.28 8.44
CA ALA A 113 -35.97 2.19 9.89
C ALA A 113 -37.00 3.06 10.62
N THR A 114 -37.37 2.65 11.84
CA THR A 114 -38.37 3.34 12.67
C THR A 114 -37.74 3.95 13.92
N GLY A 115 -38.45 4.88 14.56
CA GLY A 115 -37.95 5.56 15.76
C GLY A 115 -37.29 6.90 15.48
N THR A 116 -36.42 7.32 16.40
CA THR A 116 -35.72 8.62 16.31
C THR A 116 -34.65 8.59 15.23
N ILE A 117 -34.11 9.76 14.87
CA ILE A 117 -33.00 9.87 13.93
C ILE A 117 -31.80 9.03 14.42
N ALA A 118 -31.55 8.99 15.74
CA ALA A 118 -30.45 8.21 16.30
C ALA A 118 -30.67 6.70 16.11
N ASP A 119 -31.90 6.23 16.32
CA ASP A 119 -32.27 4.81 16.13
C ASP A 119 -32.10 4.40 14.66
N LYS A 120 -32.61 5.24 13.74
CA LYS A 120 -32.49 5.03 12.30
C LYS A 120 -31.03 5.00 11.83
N THR A 121 -30.19 5.90 12.33
CA THR A 121 -28.76 5.92 12.01
C THR A 121 -28.08 4.63 12.48
N ALA A 122 -28.32 4.22 13.72
CA ALA A 122 -27.71 3.00 14.27
C ALA A 122 -28.11 1.75 13.48
N GLU A 123 -29.39 1.63 13.11
CA GLU A 123 -29.90 0.52 12.32
C GLU A 123 -29.30 0.52 10.91
N ALA A 124 -29.25 1.69 10.25
CA ALA A 124 -28.69 1.82 8.91
C ALA A 124 -27.17 1.54 8.88
N GLU A 125 -26.41 1.98 9.88
CA GLU A 125 -24.98 1.67 10.02
C GLU A 125 -24.73 0.17 10.21
N LEU A 126 -25.54 -0.49 11.05
CA LEU A 126 -25.49 -1.93 11.25
C LEU A 126 -25.81 -2.71 9.97
N ALA A 127 -26.77 -2.22 9.18
CA ALA A 127 -27.19 -2.86 7.94
C ALA A 127 -26.11 -2.85 6.84
N VAL A 128 -25.19 -1.88 6.85
CA VAL A 128 -24.18 -1.71 5.78
C VAL A 128 -22.74 -2.07 6.19
N GLN A 129 -22.57 -2.79 7.30
CA GLN A 129 -21.24 -3.14 7.81
C GLN A 129 -20.39 -3.91 6.80
N ASN A 130 -21.00 -4.84 6.07
CA ASN A 130 -20.28 -5.66 5.08
C ASN A 130 -19.79 -4.82 3.90
N GLU A 131 -20.61 -3.88 3.43
CA GLU A 131 -20.27 -2.96 2.36
C GLU A 131 -19.20 -1.97 2.81
N GLN A 132 -19.26 -1.52 4.06
CA GLN A 132 -18.20 -0.70 4.65
C GLN A 132 -16.87 -1.44 4.69
N ILE A 133 -16.85 -2.69 5.15
CA ILE A 133 -15.66 -3.54 5.17
C ILE A 133 -15.13 -3.75 3.74
N THR A 134 -16.01 -4.02 2.79
CA THR A 134 -15.64 -4.20 1.38
C THR A 134 -15.03 -2.94 0.78
N GLN A 135 -15.62 -1.76 1.04
CA GLN A 135 -15.06 -0.47 0.63
C GLN A 135 -13.66 -0.26 1.23
N ILE A 136 -13.47 -0.58 2.52
CA ILE A 136 -12.18 -0.48 3.19
C ILE A 136 -11.16 -1.42 2.52
N ALA A 137 -11.55 -2.62 2.11
CA ALA A 137 -10.66 -3.54 1.42
C ALA A 137 -10.09 -2.94 0.12
N TYR A 138 -10.95 -2.37 -0.73
CA TYR A 138 -10.51 -1.71 -1.97
C TYR A 138 -9.60 -0.51 -1.68
N GLN A 139 -9.95 0.32 -0.69
CA GLN A 139 -9.13 1.44 -0.26
C GLN A 139 -7.74 1.00 0.22
N ARG A 140 -7.66 -0.09 0.98
CA ARG A 140 -6.39 -0.64 1.49
C ARG A 140 -5.56 -1.22 0.35
N ALA A 141 -6.18 -1.95 -0.58
CA ALA A 141 -5.52 -2.47 -1.77
C ALA A 141 -4.96 -1.32 -2.62
N TYR A 142 -5.75 -0.28 -2.91
CA TYR A 142 -5.32 0.93 -3.61
C TYR A 142 -4.07 1.54 -2.96
N ARG A 143 -4.09 1.75 -1.65
CA ARG A 143 -2.93 2.32 -0.92
C ARG A 143 -1.70 1.41 -1.00
N LYS A 144 -1.86 0.08 -0.92
CA LYS A 144 -0.75 -0.88 -1.04
C LYS A 144 -0.13 -0.89 -2.44
N VAL A 145 -0.93 -0.75 -3.50
CA VAL A 145 -0.44 -0.64 -4.89
C VAL A 145 0.29 0.69 -5.07
N LYS A 146 -0.31 1.79 -4.61
CA LYS A 146 0.30 3.13 -4.68
C LYS A 146 1.69 3.15 -4.02
N LEU A 147 1.81 2.59 -2.82
CA LEU A 147 3.08 2.53 -2.10
C LEU A 147 4.17 1.77 -2.88
N ARG A 148 3.81 0.66 -3.54
CA ARG A 148 4.75 -0.09 -4.39
C ARG A 148 5.20 0.73 -5.60
N MET A 149 4.28 1.46 -6.23
CA MET A 149 4.63 2.33 -7.34
C MET A 149 5.58 3.44 -6.90
N GLU A 150 5.30 4.11 -5.79
CA GLU A 150 6.16 5.16 -5.23
C GLU A 150 7.57 4.60 -4.94
N ALA A 151 7.65 3.46 -4.24
CA ALA A 151 8.92 2.78 -3.98
C ALA A 151 9.65 2.35 -5.26
N GLY A 152 8.92 1.87 -6.28
CA GLY A 152 9.51 1.51 -7.57
C GLY A 152 10.02 2.74 -8.33
N TYR A 153 9.34 3.89 -8.25
CA TYR A 153 9.87 5.14 -8.79
C TYR A 153 11.14 5.58 -8.05
N GLU A 154 11.20 5.46 -6.73
CA GLU A 154 12.40 5.76 -5.95
C GLU A 154 13.57 4.84 -6.33
N LEU A 155 13.30 3.55 -6.53
CA LEU A 155 14.28 2.58 -7.02
C LEU A 155 14.80 2.98 -8.42
N LEU A 156 13.91 3.33 -9.34
CA LEU A 156 14.27 3.82 -10.68
C LEU A 156 15.20 5.04 -10.61
N GLN A 157 14.90 6.00 -9.74
CA GLN A 157 15.74 7.19 -9.57
C GLN A 157 17.10 6.84 -8.96
N SER A 158 17.13 5.88 -8.05
CA SER A 158 18.38 5.39 -7.44
C SER A 158 19.27 4.72 -8.48
N ILE A 159 18.72 3.86 -9.33
CA ILE A 159 19.43 3.22 -10.46
C ILE A 159 19.99 4.28 -11.42
N LYS A 160 19.18 5.26 -11.83
CA LYS A 160 19.62 6.39 -12.69
C LYS A 160 20.82 7.14 -12.14
N LYS A 161 20.85 7.37 -10.82
CA LYS A 161 21.98 8.02 -10.14
C LYS A 161 23.24 7.15 -10.19
N VAL A 162 23.11 5.83 -9.98
CA VAL A 162 24.26 4.90 -10.06
C VAL A 162 24.84 4.87 -11.47
N ILE A 163 24.01 4.74 -12.50
CA ILE A 163 24.45 4.75 -13.91
C ILE A 163 25.18 6.07 -14.23
N THR A 164 24.58 7.21 -13.86
CA THR A 164 25.21 8.52 -14.06
C THR A 164 26.58 8.62 -13.39
N ARG A 165 26.70 8.15 -12.14
CA ARG A 165 27.98 8.15 -11.40
C ARG A 165 29.03 7.26 -12.09
N ARG A 166 28.66 6.03 -12.49
CA ARG A 166 29.58 5.12 -13.21
C ARG A 166 30.07 5.73 -14.53
N GLY A 167 29.17 6.38 -15.28
CA GLY A 167 29.52 7.09 -16.50
C GLY A 167 30.51 8.24 -16.26
N GLN A 168 30.32 9.03 -15.20
CA GLN A 168 31.25 10.10 -14.81
C GLN A 168 32.62 9.56 -14.41
N GLU A 169 32.66 8.47 -13.64
CA GLU A 169 33.90 7.79 -13.25
C GLU A 169 34.65 7.26 -14.48
N TYR A 170 33.93 6.67 -15.44
CA TYR A 170 34.50 6.20 -16.70
C TYR A 170 35.12 7.34 -17.51
N GLU A 171 34.43 8.48 -17.65
CA GLU A 171 34.98 9.65 -18.35
C GLU A 171 36.19 10.25 -17.62
N MET A 172 36.16 10.33 -16.28
CA MET A 172 37.31 10.77 -15.49
C MET A 172 38.51 9.85 -15.62
N SER A 173 38.29 8.53 -15.68
CA SER A 173 39.37 7.55 -15.84
C SER A 173 40.11 7.66 -17.19
N LYS A 174 39.47 8.27 -18.20
CA LYS A 174 40.08 8.57 -19.51
C LYS A 174 40.92 9.84 -19.51
N ILE A 175 40.85 10.68 -18.47
CA ILE A 175 41.64 11.90 -18.38
C ILE A 175 43.05 11.52 -17.93
N ASP A 176 43.97 11.45 -18.89
CA ASP A 176 45.40 11.20 -18.65
C ASP A 176 46.01 12.25 -17.68
N PRO A 177 46.58 11.85 -16.54
CA PRO A 177 47.24 12.78 -15.62
C PRO A 177 48.40 13.56 -16.26
N ALA A 178 49.00 13.04 -17.34
CA ALA A 178 50.07 13.73 -18.08
C ALA A 178 49.60 15.01 -18.81
N ARG A 179 48.28 15.21 -18.97
CA ARG A 179 47.70 16.41 -19.60
C ARG A 179 47.40 17.54 -18.60
N ILE A 180 47.38 17.25 -17.30
CA ILE A 180 47.08 18.23 -16.24
C ILE A 180 48.38 18.86 -15.69
N GLY A 181 49.52 18.17 -15.84
CA GLY A 181 50.86 18.68 -15.54
C GLY A 181 51.65 19.05 -16.81
N GLY A 182 51.13 19.98 -17.62
CA GLY A 182 51.91 20.59 -18.69
C GLY A 182 52.99 21.51 -18.11
N GLN A 183 54.23 21.31 -18.56
CA GLN A 183 55.37 22.23 -18.37
C GLN A 183 55.04 23.68 -18.74
#